data_AF-A0A0D3V6Z3-F1
#
_entry.id   AF-A0A0D3V6Z3-F1
#
_cell.length_a   1.000
_cell.length_b   1.000
_cell.length_c   1.000
_cell.angle_alpha   90.00
_cell.angle_beta   90.00
_cell.angle_gamma   90.00
#
_symmetry.space_group_name_H-M   'P 1'
#
loop_
_entity.id
_entity.type
_entity.pdbx_description
1 polymer ?
#
loop_
_entity_poly.entity_id
_entity_poly.type
_entity_poly.pdbx_seq_one_letter_code
_entity_poly.pdbx_strand_id
1 'polypeptide(L)'
;MVKTLKALGIISIIGGIIVGIIYGTKEDPLAKLLEMDDSFRFAVALSWWVSGLVSGILFLAFSKMLELLEWHSHMLKELMERNAR
;
A
#
# COMPACT_ATOMS: atom_id res chain seq x y z
N MET A 1 1.27 16.94 -1.63
CA MET A 1 0.40 15.77 -1.90
C MET A 1 1.21 14.50 -2.13
N VAL A 2 2.19 14.53 -3.04
CA VAL A 2 3.13 13.43 -3.33
C VAL A 2 3.73 12.76 -2.09
N LYS A 3 4.30 13.55 -1.16
CA LYS A 3 4.92 13.04 0.08
C LYS A 3 3.95 12.24 0.95
N THR A 4 2.69 12.65 1.00
CA THR A 4 1.62 11.98 1.76
C THR A 4 1.26 10.63 1.14
N LEU A 5 1.12 10.56 -0.19
CA LEU A 5 0.88 9.28 -0.88
C LEU A 5 2.05 8.30 -0.69
N LYS A 6 3.28 8.82 -0.72
CA LYS A 6 4.47 8.00 -0.49
C LYS A 6 4.49 7.40 0.92
N ALA A 7 4.15 8.21 1.93
CA ALA A 7 4.02 7.74 3.31
C ALA A 7 2.89 6.71 3.46
N LEU A 8 1.71 6.96 2.86
CA LEU A 8 0.58 6.03 2.87
C LEU A 8 0.91 4.69 2.22
N GLY A 9 1.66 4.70 1.11
CA GLY A 9 2.14 3.47 0.47
C GLY A 9 3.01 2.64 1.40
N ILE A 10 4.02 3.25 2.04
CA ILE A 10 4.90 2.56 2.99
C ILE A 10 4.12 2.03 4.19
N ILE A 11 3.25 2.85 4.79
CA ILE A 11 2.42 2.46 5.93
C ILE A 11 1.46 1.32 5.55
N SER A 12 0.91 1.30 4.35
CA SER A 12 0.03 0.22 3.88
C SER A 12 0.76 -1.11 3.76
N ILE A 13 2.01 -1.11 3.28
CA ILE A 13 2.83 -2.33 3.20
C ILE A 13 3.14 -2.84 4.61
N ILE A 14 3.69 -1.97 5.47
CA ILE A 14 4.07 -2.34 6.84
C ILE A 14 2.84 -2.77 7.63
N GLY A 15 1.75 -2.01 7.53
CA GLY A 15 0.48 -2.31 8.17
C GLY A 15 -0.11 -3.63 7.72
N GLY A 16 -0.08 -3.94 6.42
CA GLY A 16 -0.52 -5.24 5.90
C GLY A 16 0.28 -6.41 6.44
N ILE A 17 1.60 -6.25 6.59
CA ILE A 17 2.47 -7.28 7.19
C ILE A 17 2.10 -7.51 8.66
N ILE A 18 2.00 -6.44 9.46
CA ILE A 18 1.69 -6.50 10.88
C ILE A 18 0.29 -7.10 11.11
N VAL A 19 -0.72 -6.61 10.39
CA VAL A 19 -2.10 -7.10 10.49
C VAL A 19 -2.17 -8.56 10.08
N GLY A 20 -1.44 -8.98 9.03
CA GLY A 20 -1.35 -10.38 8.63
C GLY A 20 -0.77 -11.28 9.72
N ILE A 21 0.26 -10.83 10.45
CA ILE A 21 0.82 -11.57 11.58
C ILE A 21 -0.21 -11.66 12.71
N ILE A 22 -0.83 -10.55 13.11
CA ILE A 22 -1.81 -10.51 14.20
C ILE A 22 -3.00 -11.43 13.92
N TYR A 23 -3.59 -11.35 12.72
CA TYR A 23 -4.72 -12.19 12.34
C TYR A 23 -4.32 -13.63 12.01
N GLY A 24 -3.07 -13.87 11.62
CA GLY A 24 -2.52 -15.20 11.47
C GLY A 24 -2.36 -15.94 12.79
N THR A 25 -2.10 -15.22 13.88
CA THR A 25 -1.99 -15.77 15.25
C THR A 25 -3.30 -15.79 16.04
N LYS A 26 -4.39 -15.22 15.49
CA LYS A 26 -5.68 -15.24 16.18
C LYS A 26 -6.32 -16.61 16.05
N GLU A 27 -6.64 -17.19 17.21
CA GLU A 27 -7.40 -18.43 17.32
C GLU A 27 -8.65 -18.37 16.44
N ASP A 28 -8.87 -19.38 15.60
CA ASP A 28 -10.12 -19.48 14.86
C ASP A 28 -11.22 -19.99 15.80
N PRO A 29 -12.32 -19.23 16.01
CA PRO A 29 -13.46 -19.72 16.79
C PRO A 29 -14.00 -21.07 16.31
N LEU A 30 -13.88 -21.37 15.00
CA LEU A 30 -14.28 -22.64 14.42
C LEU A 30 -13.27 -23.77 14.70
N ALA A 31 -11.97 -23.50 14.65
CA ALA A 31 -10.95 -24.48 15.00
C ALA A 31 -11.04 -24.87 16.48
N LYS A 32 -11.30 -23.87 17.33
CA LYS A 32 -11.56 -24.07 18.77
C LYS A 32 -12.81 -24.90 19.05
N LEU A 33 -13.85 -24.78 18.22
CA LEU A 33 -15.07 -25.58 18.34
C LEU A 33 -14.89 -27.03 17.88
N LEU A 34 -13.94 -27.28 16.96
CA LEU A 34 -13.69 -28.57 16.33
C LEU A 34 -12.45 -29.29 16.88
N GLU A 35 -11.86 -28.78 17.97
CA GLU A 35 -10.59 -29.28 18.56
C GLU A 35 -9.46 -29.44 17.53
N MET A 36 -9.46 -28.61 16.49
CA MET A 36 -8.42 -28.63 15.45
C MET A 36 -7.22 -27.80 15.88
N ASP A 37 -6.04 -28.24 15.44
CA ASP A 37 -4.76 -27.64 15.78
C ASP A 37 -4.74 -26.14 15.39
N ASP A 38 -4.54 -25.27 16.38
CA ASP A 38 -4.65 -23.81 16.27
C ASP A 38 -3.32 -23.21 15.77
N SER A 39 -2.83 -23.79 14.68
CA SER A 39 -1.59 -23.39 14.04
C SER A 39 -1.75 -22.05 13.31
N PHE A 40 -0.63 -21.36 13.08
CA PHE A 40 -0.62 -20.07 12.41
C PHE A 40 -1.37 -20.14 11.06
N ARG A 41 -2.38 -19.27 10.91
CA ARG A 41 -3.27 -19.24 9.75
C ARG A 41 -2.60 -18.56 8.56
N PHE A 42 -1.68 -19.27 7.91
CA PHE A 42 -0.92 -18.77 6.77
C PHE A 42 -1.80 -18.22 5.65
N ALA A 43 -2.94 -18.85 5.37
CA ALA A 43 -3.87 -18.36 4.33
C ALA A 43 -4.41 -16.95 4.65
N VAL A 44 -4.72 -16.68 5.93
CA VAL A 44 -5.20 -15.36 6.38
C VAL A 44 -4.05 -14.36 6.37
N ALA A 45 -2.87 -14.74 6.88
CA ALA A 45 -1.71 -13.86 6.86
C ALA A 45 -1.30 -13.47 5.43
N LEU A 46 -1.30 -14.42 4.51
CA LEU A 46 -0.91 -14.22 3.12
C LEU A 46 -1.89 -13.30 2.38
N SER A 47 -3.19 -13.39 2.64
CA SER A 47 -4.16 -12.47 2.04
C SER A 47 -3.95 -11.03 2.52
N TRP A 48 -3.65 -10.83 3.80
CA TRP A 48 -3.29 -9.52 4.36
C TRP A 48 -1.97 -8.98 3.80
N TRP A 49 -0.95 -9.83 3.65
CA TRP A 49 0.33 -9.44 3.07
C TRP A 49 0.20 -9.02 1.62
N VAL A 50 -0.49 -9.83 0.81
CA VAL A 50 -0.73 -9.52 -0.61
C VAL A 50 -1.57 -8.25 -0.73
N SER A 51 -2.64 -8.11 0.04
CA SER A 51 -3.49 -6.92 0.02
C SER A 51 -2.72 -5.64 0.40
N GLY A 52 -1.92 -5.70 1.46
CA GLY A 52 -1.07 -4.59 1.89
C GLY A 52 0.01 -4.23 0.88
N LEU A 53 0.64 -5.24 0.27
CA LEU A 53 1.64 -5.06 -0.78
C LEU A 53 1.03 -4.40 -2.03
N VAL A 54 -0.08 -4.95 -2.54
CA VAL A 54 -0.76 -4.44 -3.73
C VAL A 54 -1.23 -3.00 -3.50
N SER A 55 -1.90 -2.74 -2.39
CA SER A 55 -2.39 -1.39 -2.04
C SER A 55 -1.23 -0.40 -1.87
N GLY A 56 -0.17 -0.83 -1.19
CA GLY A 56 1.02 -0.01 -0.98
C GLY A 56 1.74 0.35 -2.28
N ILE A 57 1.91 -0.61 -3.18
CA ILE A 57 2.47 -0.38 -4.52
C ILE A 57 1.61 0.60 -5.31
N LEU A 58 0.28 0.47 -5.26
CA LEU A 58 -0.63 1.41 -5.93
C LEU A 58 -0.45 2.85 -5.44
N PHE A 59 -0.38 3.07 -4.13
CA PHE A 59 -0.15 4.42 -3.59
C PHE A 59 1.21 4.99 -3.99
N LEU A 60 2.26 4.16 -4.02
CA LEU A 60 3.58 4.56 -4.50
C LEU A 60 3.57 4.90 -6.00
N ALA A 61 2.87 4.11 -6.81
CA ALA A 61 2.71 4.34 -8.24
C ALA A 61 1.98 5.66 -8.50
N PHE A 62 0.89 5.93 -7.79
CA PHE A 62 0.17 7.22 -7.89
C PHE A 62 1.03 8.40 -7.44
N SER A 63 1.81 8.24 -6.37
CA SER A 63 2.78 9.26 -5.94
C SER A 63 3.76 9.60 -7.06
N LYS A 64 4.30 8.60 -7.76
CA LYS A 64 5.19 8.78 -8.92
C LYS A 64 4.51 9.41 -10.13
N MET A 65 3.27 9.02 -10.40
CA MET A 65 2.50 9.60 -11.50
C MET A 65 2.25 11.10 -11.27
N LEU A 66 1.96 11.50 -10.02
CA LEU A 66 1.77 12.90 -9.66
C LEU A 66 3.08 13.70 -9.73
N GLU A 67 4.21 13.14 -9.27
CA GLU A 67 5.54 13.78 -9.45
C GLU A 67 5.82 14.06 -10.92
N LEU A 68 5.51 13.09 -11.80
CA LEU A 68 5.72 13.23 -13.23
C LEU A 68 4.79 14.29 -13.85
N LEU A 69 3.54 14.36 -13.40
CA LEU A 69 2.58 15.35 -13.89
C LEU A 69 2.98 16.77 -13.48
N GLU A 70 3.37 16.96 -12.21
CA GLU A 70 3.87 18.24 -11.69
C GLU A 70 5.07 18.72 -12.52
N TRP A 71 6.03 17.83 -12.82
CA TRP A 71 7.19 18.15 -13.65
C TRP A 71 6.81 18.63 -15.06
N HIS A 72 5.94 17.92 -15.76
CA HIS A 72 5.52 18.31 -17.11
C HIS A 72 4.76 19.64 -17.11
N SER A 73 3.88 19.87 -16.14
CA SER A 73 3.12 21.12 -16.03
C SER A 73 4.04 22.34 -15.85
N HIS A 74 5.11 22.19 -15.05
CA HIS A 74 6.09 23.25 -14.84
C HIS A 74 6.85 23.57 -16.14
N MET A 75 7.28 22.54 -16.86
CA MET A 75 7.99 22.69 -18.13
C MET A 75 7.13 23.37 -19.21
N LEU A 76 5.86 22.97 -19.34
CA LEU A 76 4.94 23.60 -20.29
C LEU A 76 4.70 25.08 -19.97
N LYS A 77 4.57 25.41 -18.68
CA LYS A 77 4.42 26.80 -18.24
C LYS A 77 5.64 27.64 -18.60
N GLU A 78 6.84 27.11 -18.37
CA GLU A 78 8.09 27.79 -18.72
C GLU A 78 8.24 28.02 -20.23
N LEU A 79 7.86 27.04 -21.06
CA LEU A 79 7.89 27.17 -22.51
C LEU A 79 6.90 28.22 -23.02
N MET A 80 5.70 28.29 -22.45
CA MET A 80 4.72 29.33 -22.80
C MET A 80 5.23 30.72 -22.41
N GLU A 81 5.81 30.88 -21.23
CA GLU A 81 6.37 32.16 -20.77
C GLU A 81 7.59 32.61 -21.59
N ARG A 82 8.34 31.68 -22.18
CA ARG A 82 9.45 31.97 -23.10
C ARG A 82 8.98 32.30 -24.51
N ASN A 83 7.93 31.65 -25.01
CA ASN A 83 7.39 31.89 -26.36
C ASN A 83 6.50 33.16 -26.43
N ALA A 84 5.97 33.62 -25.30
CA ALA A 84 5.18 34.85 -25.22
C ALA A 84 6.02 36.14 -25.13
N ARG A 85 7.35 36.02 -25.01
CA ARG A 85 8.31 37.14 -25.08
C ARG A 85 8.96 37.20 -26.46
#